data_AF-A0A847YDH7-F1
#
_entry.id   AF-A0A847YDH7-F1
#
_cell.length_a   1.000
_cell.length_b   1.000
_cell.length_c   1.000
_cell.angle_alpha   90.00
_cell.angle_beta   90.00
_cell.angle_gamma   90.00
#
_symmetry.space_group_name_H-M   'P 1'
#
loop_
_entity.id
_entity.type
_entity.pdbx_description
1 polymer ?
#
loop_
_entity_poly.entity_id
_entity_poly.type
_entity_poly.pdbx_seq_one_letter_code
_entity_poly.pdbx_strand_id
1 'polypeptide(L)' 'MGVFEVTEKRKSRMDVFEAVEKRYSYRGRFTAQAVPREHLERIVRAGIAAPSGKNAQTTTFVIVDDPAALKRLAAL' A
#
# COMPACT_ATOMS: atom_id res chain seq x y z
N MET A 1 21.50 -28.67 -20.18
CA MET A 1 21.16 -28.69 -18.74
C MET A 1 21.91 -27.54 -18.08
N GLY A 2 21.46 -26.31 -18.31
CA GLY A 2 22.13 -25.09 -17.84
C GLY A 2 21.42 -24.59 -16.59
N VAL A 3 22.09 -24.73 -15.45
CA VAL A 3 21.69 -24.13 -14.18
C VAL A 3 21.64 -22.62 -14.36
N PHE A 4 20.43 -22.06 -14.25
CA PHE A 4 20.25 -20.62 -14.07
C PHE A 4 20.85 -20.26 -12.72
N GLU A 5 22.00 -19.61 -12.75
CA GLU A 5 22.66 -19.07 -11.57
C GLU A 5 21.77 -17.97 -10.98
N VAL A 6 21.20 -18.24 -9.81
CA VAL A 6 20.36 -17.31 -9.07
C VAL A 6 21.27 -16.18 -8.58
N THR A 7 21.25 -15.06 -9.30
CA THR A 7 21.99 -13.86 -8.92
C THR A 7 21.57 -13.40 -7.52
N GLU A 8 22.60 -13.13 -6.73
CA GLU A 8 22.64 -12.80 -5.31
C GLU A 8 21.55 -11.81 -4.83
N LYS A 9 20.80 -12.21 -3.80
CA LYS A 9 19.73 -11.44 -3.16
C LYS A 9 20.28 -10.13 -2.56
N ARG A 10 19.95 -8.98 -3.15
CA ARG A 10 20.03 -7.67 -2.45
C ARG A 10 19.09 -7.70 -1.23
N LYS A 11 19.66 -7.87 -0.05
CA LYS A 11 18.98 -7.93 1.24
C LYS A 11 18.50 -6.52 1.67
N SER A 12 17.45 -5.99 1.03
CA SER A 12 16.72 -4.82 1.57
C SER A 12 15.32 -4.56 0.98
N ARG A 13 14.86 -5.30 -0.03
CA ARG A 13 13.50 -5.14 -0.58
C ARG A 13 12.80 -6.49 -0.59
N MET A 14 11.60 -6.52 -0.01
CA MET A 14 10.68 -7.65 -0.18
C MET A 14 10.39 -7.82 -1.67
N ASP A 15 10.40 -9.06 -2.13
CA ASP A 15 10.03 -9.39 -3.50
C ASP A 15 8.53 -9.13 -3.75
N VAL A 16 8.14 -8.82 -4.99
CA VAL A 16 6.73 -8.51 -5.31
C VAL A 16 5.83 -9.73 -5.07
N PHE A 17 6.27 -10.93 -5.45
CA PHE A 17 5.48 -12.14 -5.23
C PHE A 17 5.39 -12.49 -3.73
N GLU A 18 6.48 -12.27 -2.99
CA GLU A 18 6.48 -12.41 -1.53
C GLU A 18 5.51 -11.42 -0.86
N ALA A 19 5.46 -10.17 -1.32
CA ALA A 19 4.55 -9.15 -0.79
C ALA A 19 3.08 -9.51 -1.05
N VAL A 20 2.78 -10.05 -2.24
CA VAL A 20 1.42 -10.50 -2.60
C VAL A 20 1.00 -11.70 -1.74
N GLU A 21 1.88 -12.70 -1.58
CA GLU A 21 1.63 -13.89 -0.76
C GLU A 21 1.38 -13.52 0.70
N LYS A 22 2.21 -12.63 1.25
CA LYS A 22 2.12 -12.20 2.66
C LYS A 22 1.02 -11.20 2.94
N ARG A 23 0.34 -10.66 1.92
CA ARG A 23 -0.75 -9.70 2.13
C ARG A 23 -1.98 -10.42 2.68
N TYR A 24 -2.50 -9.94 3.79
CA TYR A 24 -3.76 -10.40 4.39
C TYR A 24 -4.57 -9.22 4.92
N SER A 25 -5.85 -9.48 5.23
CA SER A 25 -6.72 -8.46 5.82
C SER A 25 -6.49 -8.40 7.34
N TYR A 26 -5.58 -7.53 7.76
CA TYR A 26 -5.33 -7.27 9.18
C TYR A 26 -6.53 -6.54 9.81
N ARG A 27 -7.05 -7.07 10.92
CA ARG A 27 -8.19 -6.52 11.69
C ARG A 27 -7.90 -6.36 13.19
N GLY A 28 -6.63 -6.46 13.57
CA GLY A 28 -6.18 -6.24 14.95
C GLY A 28 -6.03 -4.76 15.28
N ARG A 29 -5.48 -4.47 16.46
CA ARG A 29 -5.17 -3.08 16.87
C ARG A 29 -3.90 -2.60 16.16
N PHE A 30 -3.99 -1.48 15.47
CA PHE A 30 -2.82 -0.77 14.97
C PHE A 30 -2.05 -0.08 16.11
N THR A 31 -0.78 0.22 15.87
CA THR A 31 0.00 1.07 16.78
C THR A 31 -0.49 2.51 16.68
N ALA A 32 -0.17 3.34 17.68
CA ALA A 32 -0.46 4.77 17.65
C ALA A 32 0.50 5.57 16.73
N GLN A 33 1.40 4.88 16.03
CA GLN A 33 2.39 5.53 15.18
C GLN A 33 1.72 6.07 13.91
N ALA A 34 1.85 7.39 13.70
CA ALA A 34 1.40 8.00 12.46
C ALA A 34 2.23 7.49 11.28
N VAL A 35 1.56 7.24 10.16
CA VAL A 35 2.22 6.94 8.89
C VAL A 35 2.74 8.27 8.29
N PRO A 36 4.01 8.38 7.91
CA PRO A 36 4.52 9.58 7.24
C PRO A 36 3.70 9.95 6.00
N ARG A 37 3.43 11.24 5.81
CA ARG A 37 2.63 11.74 4.66
C ARG A 37 3.17 11.24 3.32
N GLU A 38 4.48 11.24 3.15
CA GLU A 38 5.17 10.74 1.95
C GLU A 38 4.84 9.27 1.63
N HIS A 39 4.66 8.42 2.66
CA HIS A 39 4.28 7.03 2.47
C HIS A 39 2.82 6.92 2.04
N LEU A 40 1.92 7.69 2.65
CA LEU A 40 0.51 7.76 2.27
C LEU A 40 0.35 8.20 0.80
N GLU A 41 1.08 9.25 0.40
CA GLU A 41 1.09 9.72 -0.99
C GLU A 41 1.63 8.68 -1.95
N ARG A 42 2.73 8.00 -1.60
CA ARG A 42 3.32 6.95 -2.44
C ARG A 42 2.35 5.79 -2.66
N ILE A 43 1.62 5.38 -1.63
CA ILE A 43 0.60 4.32 -1.70
C ILE A 43 -0.53 4.74 -2.65
N VAL A 44 -1.08 5.95 -2.47
CA VAL A 44 -2.17 6.43 -3.33
C VAL A 44 -1.73 6.63 -4.77
N ARG A 45 -0.52 7.15 -5.01
CA ARG A 45 0.06 7.27 -6.36
C ARG A 45 0.14 5.91 -7.06
N ALA A 46 0.49 4.84 -6.34
CA ALA A 46 0.50 3.49 -6.90
C ALA A 46 -0.91 3.02 -7.29
N GLY A 47 -1.94 3.37 -6.51
CA GLY A 47 -3.34 3.09 -6.85
C GLY A 47 -3.83 3.89 -8.06
N ILE A 48 -3.45 5.17 -8.16
CA ILE A 48 -3.79 6.04 -9.31
C ILE A 48 -3.16 5.53 -10.61
N ALA A 49 -1.95 4.98 -10.54
CA ALA A 49 -1.25 4.43 -11.71
C ALA A 49 -1.88 3.15 -12.29
N ALA A 50 -2.88 2.57 -11.60
CA ALA A 50 -3.59 1.40 -12.10
C ALA A 50 -4.40 1.72 -13.38
N PRO A 51 -4.56 0.76 -14.30
CA PRO A 51 -5.38 0.96 -15.48
C PRO A 51 -6.85 1.19 -15.11
N SER A 52 -7.55 1.98 -15.93
CA SER A 52 -8.98 2.22 -15.81
C SER A 52 -9.66 2.12 -17.18
N GLY A 53 -10.97 1.85 -17.19
CA GLY A 53 -11.74 1.76 -18.43
C GLY A 53 -11.59 3.02 -19.28
N LYS A 54 -11.12 2.86 -20.52
CA LYS A 54 -10.79 3.97 -21.44
C LYS A 54 -9.81 5.00 -20.86
N ASN A 55 -9.00 4.62 -19.86
CA ASN A 55 -8.13 5.51 -19.10
C ASN A 55 -8.86 6.71 -18.44
N ALA A 56 -10.14 6.54 -18.11
CA ALA A 56 -10.98 7.62 -17.59
C ALA A 56 -10.61 8.09 -16.17
N GLN A 57 -9.83 7.30 -15.41
CA GLN A 57 -9.32 7.67 -14.09
C GLN A 57 -10.41 8.15 -13.12
N THR A 58 -11.55 7.44 -13.09
CA THR A 58 -12.77 7.85 -12.36
C THR A 58 -12.67 7.69 -10.84
N THR A 59 -11.63 7.05 -10.33
CA THR A 59 -11.47 6.76 -8.90
C THR A 59 -10.85 7.93 -8.17
N THR A 60 -11.50 8.40 -7.11
CA THR A 60 -10.95 9.40 -6.19
C THR A 60 -10.55 8.75 -4.88
N PHE A 61 -9.39 9.11 -4.36
CA PHE A 61 -8.91 8.66 -3.05
C PHE A 61 -8.98 9.80 -2.04
N VAL A 62 -9.54 9.53 -0.86
CA VAL A 62 -9.52 10.44 0.30
C VAL A 62 -8.73 9.75 1.40
N ILE A 63 -7.62 10.35 1.81
CA ILE A 63 -6.81 9.87 2.93
C ILE A 63 -7.23 10.65 4.18
N VAL A 64 -7.72 9.94 5.20
CA VAL A 64 -8.06 10.54 6.49
C VAL A 64 -7.01 10.13 7.52
N ASP A 65 -6.07 11.03 7.79
CA ASP A 65 -5.00 10.83 8.77
C ASP A 65 -5.02 11.84 9.92
N ASP A 66 -6.00 12.75 9.94
CA ASP A 66 -6.31 13.59 11.12
C ASP A 66 -7.05 12.75 12.18
N PRO A 67 -6.50 12.58 13.40
CA PRO A 67 -7.16 11.85 14.48
C PRO A 67 -8.54 12.41 14.86
N ALA A 68 -8.75 13.73 14.76
CA ALA A 68 -10.04 14.34 15.08
C ALA A 68 -11.10 13.99 14.02
N ALA A 69 -10.75 14.05 12.74
CA ALA A 69 -11.60 13.57 11.65
C ALA A 69 -11.92 12.08 11.76
N LEU A 70 -10.92 11.24 12.07
CA LEU A 70 -11.13 9.80 12.29
C LEU A 70 -12.11 9.54 13.44
N LYS A 71 -12.00 10.26 14.56
CA LYS A 71 -12.93 10.14 15.68
C LYS A 71 -14.37 10.51 15.28
N ARG A 72 -14.55 11.54 14.45
CA ARG A 72 -15.89 11.91 13.94
C ARG A 72 -16.44 10.86 12.99
N LEU A 73 -15.61 10.32 12.08
CA LEU A 73 -16.02 9.27 11.15
C LEU A 73 -16.40 7.97 11.85
N ALA A 74 -15.67 7.59 12.90
CA ALA A 74 -15.96 6.39 13.68
C ALA A 74 -17.27 6.47 14.49
N ALA A 75 -17.85 7.67 14.63
CA ALA A 75 -19.10 7.91 15.32
C ALA A 75 -20.33 8.00 14.38
N LEU A 76 -20.13 7.88 13.07
CA LEU A 76 -21.20 7.72 12.07
C LEU A 76 -21.72 6.28 12.08
#